data_AF-C2EU07-F1
#
_entry.id   AF-C2EU07-F1
#
_cell.length_a   1.000
_cell.length_b   1.000
_cell.length_c   1.000
_cell.angle_alpha   90.00
_cell.angle_beta   90.00
_cell.angle_gamma   90.00
#
_symmetry.space_group_name_H-M   'P 1'
#
loop_
_entity.id
_entity.type
_entity.pdbx_description
1 polymer ?
#
loop_
_entity_poly.entity_id
_entity_poly.type
_entity_poly.pdbx_seq_one_letter_code
_entity_poly.pdbx_strand_id
1 'polypeptide(L)'
;MIIETALLTDEEKVRACQLVIAVQADFVKTSTGFSTSGAQVADVELMRQTVGDAIKIKAAGGIHSYEEAMAMIDAGADRLGVSASVKILNGAPK
;
A
#
# COMPACT_ATOMS: atom_id res chain seq x y z
N MET A 1 -2.60 5.19 9.15
CA MET A 1 -2.47 4.03 10.04
C MET A 1 -1.82 2.88 9.28
N ILE A 2 -0.85 2.16 9.86
CA ILE A 2 -0.25 0.95 9.26
C ILE A 2 -1.02 -0.26 9.76
N ILE A 3 -1.44 -1.17 8.87
CA ILE A 3 -2.21 -2.37 9.24
C ILE A 3 -1.39 -3.67 9.21
N GLU A 4 -0.18 -3.64 8.65
CA GLU A 4 0.75 -4.77 8.54
C GLU A 4 0.13 -5.99 7.82
N THR A 5 -0.13 -5.83 6.52
CA THR A 5 -0.85 -6.83 5.70
C THR A 5 -0.22 -8.22 5.70
N ALA A 6 1.10 -8.33 5.93
CA ALA A 6 1.83 -9.59 6.02
C ALA A 6 1.33 -10.53 7.13
N LEU A 7 0.60 -10.01 8.12
CA LEU A 7 0.13 -10.75 9.29
C LEU A 7 -1.39 -10.92 9.32
N LEU A 8 -2.10 -10.42 8.31
CA LEU A 8 -3.55 -10.39 8.28
C LEU A 8 -4.08 -11.28 7.14
N THR A 9 -5.19 -11.95 7.40
CA THR A 9 -6.05 -12.52 6.35
C THR A 9 -6.75 -11.41 5.57
N ASP A 10 -7.32 -11.74 4.40
CA ASP A 10 -8.04 -10.75 3.59
C ASP A 10 -9.26 -10.17 4.32
N GLU A 11 -9.99 -11.00 5.08
CA GLU A 11 -11.10 -10.53 5.93
C GLU A 11 -10.63 -9.53 7.00
N GLU A 12 -9.48 -9.79 7.62
CA GLU A 12 -8.90 -8.89 8.62
C GLU A 12 -8.38 -7.59 7.99
N LYS A 13 -7.82 -7.63 6.78
CA LYS A 13 -7.42 -6.42 6.03
C LYS A 13 -8.62 -5.53 5.73
N VAL A 14 -9.73 -6.12 5.27
CA VAL A 14 -10.99 -5.40 5.03
C VAL A 14 -11.48 -4.76 6.32
N ARG A 15 -11.52 -5.54 7.42
CA ARG A 15 -11.98 -5.03 8.71
C ARG A 15 -11.10 -3.90 9.23
N ALA A 16 -9.78 -4.04 9.12
CA ALA A 16 -8.83 -3.01 9.51
C ALA A 16 -9.07 -1.73 8.72
N CYS A 17 -9.22 -1.80 7.39
CA CYS A 17 -9.50 -0.64 6.54
C CYS A 17 -10.79 0.08 6.97
N GLN A 18 -11.88 -0.64 7.24
CA GLN A 18 -13.13 -0.06 7.72
C GLN A 18 -12.95 0.68 9.06
N LEU A 19 -12.14 0.12 9.97
CA LEU A 19 -11.81 0.79 11.23
C LEU A 19 -10.99 2.05 11.01
N VAL A 20 -10.04 2.05 10.06
CA VAL A 20 -9.26 3.25 9.69
C VAL A 20 -10.18 4.36 9.16
N ILE A 21 -11.18 4.02 8.33
CA ILE A 21 -12.20 4.96 7.86
C ILE A 21 -13.02 5.51 9.03
N ALA A 22 -13.46 4.65 9.94
CA ALA A 22 -14.30 5.04 11.09
C ALA A 22 -13.58 6.03 12.02
N VAL A 23 -12.27 5.93 12.17
CA VAL A 23 -11.45 6.88 12.95
C VAL A 23 -10.98 8.09 12.14
N GLN A 24 -11.45 8.24 10.89
CA GLN A 24 -11.20 9.38 10.00
C GLN A 24 -9.71 9.66 9.76
N ALA A 25 -8.89 8.62 9.69
CA ALA A 25 -7.47 8.80 9.34
C ALA A 25 -7.32 9.06 7.83
N ASP A 26 -6.40 9.96 7.45
CA ASP A 26 -6.22 10.32 6.03
C ASP A 26 -5.71 9.18 5.15
N PHE A 27 -4.95 8.24 5.75
CA PHE A 27 -4.32 7.14 5.04
C PHE A 27 -4.44 5.82 5.79
N VAL A 28 -4.63 4.75 5.04
CA VAL A 28 -4.25 3.38 5.42
C VAL A 28 -2.94 3.02 4.72
N LYS A 29 -2.04 2.31 5.41
CA LYS A 29 -0.71 1.91 4.91
C LYS A 29 -0.54 0.41 5.04
N THR A 30 0.03 -0.23 4.02
CA THR A 30 0.23 -1.69 3.96
C THR A 30 1.12 -2.22 5.08
N SER A 31 2.41 -1.89 5.08
CA SER A 31 3.43 -2.62 5.85
C SER A 31 4.45 -1.71 6.50
N THR A 32 5.03 -2.12 7.63
CA THR A 32 6.13 -1.40 8.30
C THR A 32 7.44 -1.51 7.52
N GLY A 33 7.65 -2.64 6.83
CA GLY A 33 8.93 -3.01 6.22
C GLY A 33 9.82 -3.87 7.11
N PHE A 34 9.33 -4.32 8.27
CA PHE A 34 10.06 -5.15 9.23
C PHE A 34 9.45 -6.54 9.45
N SER A 35 8.29 -6.83 8.84
CA SER A 35 7.62 -8.12 8.91
C SER A 35 8.10 -9.10 7.82
N THR A 36 7.39 -10.20 7.64
CA THR A 36 7.71 -11.27 6.68
C THR A 36 7.54 -10.88 5.22
N SER A 37 6.72 -9.87 4.91
CA SER A 37 6.55 -9.32 3.56
C SER A 37 6.17 -7.83 3.58
N GLY A 38 6.34 -7.18 2.42
CA GLY A 38 5.97 -5.78 2.17
C GLY A 38 4.63 -5.63 1.46
N ALA A 39 4.47 -4.53 0.71
CA ALA A 39 3.27 -4.30 -0.09
C ALA A 39 3.15 -5.33 -1.23
N GLN A 40 1.95 -5.85 -1.44
CA GLN A 40 1.60 -6.68 -2.59
C GLN A 40 0.48 -6.01 -3.38
N VAL A 41 0.45 -6.23 -4.71
CA VAL A 41 -0.57 -5.66 -5.60
C VAL A 41 -1.97 -6.05 -5.14
N ALA A 42 -2.19 -7.34 -4.84
CA ALA A 42 -3.48 -7.84 -4.37
C ALA A 42 -3.94 -7.20 -3.05
N ASP A 43 -3.01 -6.90 -2.13
CA ASP A 43 -3.34 -6.19 -0.89
C ASP A 43 -3.83 -4.77 -1.20
N VAL A 44 -3.15 -4.06 -2.09
CA VAL A 44 -3.50 -2.69 -2.47
C VAL A 44 -4.86 -2.65 -3.18
N GLU A 45 -5.12 -3.59 -4.09
CA GLU A 45 -6.42 -3.72 -4.77
C GLU A 45 -7.55 -3.99 -3.78
N LEU A 46 -7.38 -4.94 -2.86
CA LEU A 46 -8.35 -5.25 -1.81
C LEU A 46 -8.61 -4.03 -0.91
N MET A 47 -7.55 -3.34 -0.52
CA MET A 47 -7.65 -2.11 0.27
C MET A 47 -8.41 -1.03 -0.52
N ARG A 48 -8.13 -0.82 -1.82
CA ARG A 48 -8.83 0.15 -2.67
C ARG A 48 -10.31 -0.18 -2.80
N GLN A 49 -10.65 -1.44 -3.06
CA GLN A 49 -12.04 -1.90 -3.10
C GLN A 49 -12.77 -1.62 -1.78
N THR A 50 -12.07 -1.74 -0.65
CA THR A 50 -12.66 -1.52 0.68
C THR A 50 -12.82 -0.05 1.02
N VAL A 51 -11.83 0.79 0.73
CA VAL A 51 -11.83 2.19 1.16
C VAL A 51 -12.53 3.14 0.17
N GLY A 52 -12.70 2.73 -1.09
CA GLY A 52 -13.22 3.61 -2.14
C GLY A 52 -12.44 4.91 -2.18
N ASP A 53 -13.11 6.05 -2.24
CA ASP A 53 -12.48 7.38 -2.19
C ASP A 53 -12.47 8.00 -0.79
N ALA A 54 -12.85 7.24 0.25
CA ALA A 54 -13.03 7.79 1.60
C ALA A 54 -11.70 8.20 2.26
N ILE A 55 -10.65 7.40 2.04
CA ILE A 55 -9.30 7.63 2.56
C ILE A 55 -8.26 7.20 1.52
N LYS A 56 -7.02 7.64 1.70
CA LYS A 56 -5.92 7.34 0.78
C LYS A 56 -5.17 6.05 1.16
N ILE A 57 -4.48 5.46 0.20
CA ILE A 57 -3.66 4.26 0.38
C ILE A 57 -2.18 4.60 0.23
N LYS A 58 -1.37 4.16 1.19
CA LYS A 58 0.09 4.17 1.10
C LYS A 58 0.64 2.75 0.99
N ALA A 59 1.12 2.35 -0.18
CA ALA A 59 1.86 1.10 -0.37
C ALA A 59 3.31 1.27 0.12
N ALA A 60 3.81 0.36 0.95
CA ALA A 60 5.16 0.45 1.49
C ALA A 60 5.76 -0.93 1.79
N GLY A 61 7.08 -1.02 1.63
CA GLY A 61 7.88 -2.23 1.86
C GLY A 61 8.08 -3.03 0.57
N GLY A 62 9.34 -3.27 0.19
CA GLY A 62 9.69 -4.14 -0.94
C GLY A 62 9.51 -3.56 -2.34
N ILE A 63 9.43 -2.23 -2.51
CA ILE A 63 9.26 -1.58 -3.82
C ILE A 63 10.59 -0.92 -4.22
N HIS A 64 11.23 -1.44 -5.26
CA HIS A 64 12.61 -1.12 -5.64
C HIS A 64 12.81 -0.81 -7.13
N SER A 65 11.81 -1.06 -7.99
CA SER A 65 11.84 -0.74 -9.41
C SER A 65 10.72 0.22 -9.84
N TYR A 66 10.85 0.80 -11.04
CA TYR A 66 9.81 1.64 -11.64
C TYR A 66 8.54 0.84 -11.90
N GLU A 67 8.68 -0.37 -12.41
CA GLU A 67 7.58 -1.29 -12.72
C GLU A 67 6.81 -1.69 -11.46
N GLU A 68 7.52 -2.02 -10.37
CA GLU A 68 6.89 -2.30 -9.08
C GLU A 68 6.16 -1.08 -8.51
N ALA A 69 6.74 0.11 -8.66
CA ALA A 69 6.12 1.36 -8.22
C ALA A 69 4.83 1.64 -9.01
N MET A 70 4.87 1.49 -10.33
CA MET A 70 3.69 1.68 -11.19
C MET A 70 2.61 0.64 -10.91
N ALA A 71 2.97 -0.64 -10.73
CA ALA A 71 2.01 -1.68 -10.37
C ALA A 71 1.23 -1.35 -9.09
N MET A 72 1.88 -0.75 -8.08
CA MET A 72 1.19 -0.31 -6.86
C MET A 72 0.27 0.89 -7.11
N ILE A 73 0.68 1.83 -7.96
CA ILE A 73 -0.15 3.00 -8.33
C ILE A 73 -1.38 2.54 -9.11
N ASP A 74 -1.19 1.67 -10.09
CA ASP A 74 -2.26 1.12 -10.93
C ASP A 74 -3.25 0.28 -10.11
N ALA A 75 -2.77 -0.42 -9.07
CA ALA A 75 -3.59 -1.12 -8.09
C ALA A 75 -4.42 -0.19 -7.19
N GLY A 76 -4.11 1.11 -7.17
CA GLY A 76 -4.84 2.13 -6.43
C GLY A 76 -4.09 2.74 -5.24
N ALA A 77 -2.77 2.66 -5.16
CA ALA A 77 -1.99 3.40 -4.16
C ALA A 77 -1.88 4.89 -4.49
N ASP A 78 -2.20 5.77 -3.53
CA ASP A 78 -2.02 7.23 -3.65
C ASP A 78 -0.60 7.69 -3.27
N ARG A 79 0.13 6.83 -2.56
CA ARG A 79 1.49 7.12 -2.11
C ARG A 79 2.33 5.86 -2.01
N LEU A 80 3.62 5.99 -2.34
CA LEU A 80 4.60 4.94 -2.13
C LEU A 80 5.54 5.30 -0.97
N GLY A 81 5.78 4.33 -0.08
CA GLY A 81 6.79 4.39 0.97
C GLY A 81 7.99 3.53 0.57
N VAL A 82 9.03 4.18 0.02
CA VAL A 82 10.18 3.51 -0.59
C VAL A 82 11.50 4.11 -0.10
N SER A 83 12.54 3.30 0.00
CA SER A 83 13.93 3.74 0.25
C SER A 83 14.75 3.85 -1.05
N ALA A 84 14.31 3.19 -2.12
CA ALA A 84 15.01 3.12 -3.40
C ALA A 84 14.53 4.18 -4.42
N SER A 85 14.04 5.35 -3.96
CA SER A 85 13.40 6.37 -4.81
C SER A 85 14.26 6.78 -6.01
N VAL A 86 15.56 7.02 -5.82
CA VAL A 86 16.49 7.39 -6.91
C VAL A 86 16.58 6.28 -7.96
N LYS A 87 16.66 5.01 -7.53
CA LYS A 87 16.72 3.86 -8.45
C LYS A 87 15.42 3.74 -9.25
N ILE A 88 14.28 3.88 -8.58
CA ILE A 88 12.95 3.85 -9.20
C ILE A 88 12.83 4.95 -10.25
N LEU A 89 13.19 6.18 -9.92
CA LEU A 89 13.10 7.33 -10.85
C LEU A 89 14.05 7.19 -12.04
N ASN A 90 15.26 6.66 -11.84
CA ASN A 90 16.18 6.39 -12.94
C ASN A 90 15.71 5.27 -13.88
N GLY A 91 14.79 4.41 -13.43
CA GLY A 91 14.15 3.39 -14.26
C GLY A 91 12.94 3.89 -15.04
N ALA A 92 12.50 5.14 -14.84
CA ALA A 92 11.38 5.70 -15.56
C ALA A 92 11.70 5.87 -17.06
N PRO A 93 10.72 5.65 -17.96
CA PRO A 93 10.85 6.01 -19.36
C PRO A 93 11.24 7.49 -19.52
N LYS A 94 12.06 7.80 -20.53
CA LYS A 94 12.49 9.15 -20.86
C LYS A 94 11.41 9.95 -21.58
#